data_AF-F2AZH0-F1
#
_entry.id   AF-F2AZH0-F1
#
_cell.length_a   1.000
_cell.length_b   1.000
_cell.length_c   1.000
_cell.angle_alpha   90.00
_cell.angle_beta   90.00
_cell.angle_gamma   90.00
#
_symmetry.space_group_name_H-M   'P 1'
#
loop_
_entity.id
_entity.type
_entity.pdbx_description
1 polymer ?
#
loop_
_entity_poly.entity_id
_entity_poly.type
_entity_poly.pdbx_seq_one_letter_code
_entity_poly.pdbx_strand_id
1 'polypeptide(L)'
;MLAELSHEPSCIVIDGYVWLDGLDHPGLGAHLHRSLEESIPVIGVAKNPFKRSEHATALTRGGSTRPLYITAAGVPIAQAVHNIAAMHGPHRFPSILQRVDRLSRGEQPI
;
A
#
# COMPACT_ATOMS: atom_id res chain seq x y z
N MET A 1 -11.06 4.10 13.35
CA MET A 1 -11.46 3.00 12.41
C MET A 1 -12.01 3.60 11.11
N LEU A 2 -12.16 2.84 10.02
CA LEU A 2 -12.70 3.37 8.75
C LEU A 2 -14.09 4.02 8.90
N ALA A 3 -14.92 3.47 9.79
CA ALA A 3 -16.25 4.00 10.12
C ALA A 3 -16.24 5.39 10.80
N GLU A 4 -15.08 5.88 11.23
CA GLU A 4 -14.93 7.21 11.87
C GLU A 4 -14.54 8.29 10.86
N LEU A 5 -14.32 7.94 9.58
CA LEU A 5 -14.00 8.92 8.55
C LEU A 5 -15.25 9.76 8.22
N SER A 6 -15.07 11.08 8.11
CA SER A 6 -16.16 12.01 7.78
C SER A 6 -16.63 11.89 6.32
N HIS A 7 -15.83 11.27 5.47
CA HIS A 7 -16.10 11.03 4.06
C HIS A 7 -15.41 9.75 3.62
N GLU A 8 -15.97 9.11 2.60
CA GLU A 8 -15.39 7.94 1.99
C GLU A 8 -14.07 8.30 1.28
N PRO A 9 -12.97 7.57 1.54
CA PRO A 9 -11.72 7.81 0.85
C PRO A 9 -11.81 7.37 -0.61
N SER A 10 -11.24 8.14 -1.53
CA SER A 10 -11.17 7.75 -2.94
C SER A 10 -10.17 6.61 -3.22
N CYS A 11 -9.30 6.31 -2.27
CA CYS A 11 -8.33 5.22 -2.33
C CYS A 11 -7.80 4.93 -0.92
N ILE A 12 -7.52 3.66 -0.63
CA ILE A 12 -6.85 3.25 0.61
C ILE A 12 -5.45 2.72 0.27
N VAL A 13 -4.45 3.10 1.08
CA VAL A 13 -3.08 2.61 0.96
C VAL A 13 -2.70 1.86 2.23
N ILE A 14 -2.17 0.64 2.09
CA ILE A 14 -1.79 -0.23 3.22
C ILE A 14 -0.29 -0.58 3.21
N ASP A 15 0.30 -0.77 4.40
CA ASP A 15 1.65 -1.35 4.55
C ASP A 15 1.56 -2.88 4.47
N GLY A 16 1.56 -3.41 3.25
CA GLY A 16 1.34 -4.83 2.99
C GLY A 16 0.96 -5.11 1.54
N TYR A 17 0.60 -6.36 1.27
CA TYR A 17 0.19 -6.81 -0.05
C TYR A 17 -1.34 -6.81 -0.20
N VAL A 18 -1.82 -6.46 -1.38
CA VAL A 18 -3.20 -6.70 -1.81
C VAL A 18 -3.36 -8.17 -2.18
N TRP A 19 -2.51 -8.68 -3.06
CA TRP A 19 -2.45 -10.07 -3.52
C TRP A 19 -1.12 -10.69 -3.11
N LEU A 20 -1.12 -11.95 -2.70
CA LEU A 20 0.08 -12.66 -2.23
C LEU A 20 0.81 -13.42 -3.34
N ASP A 21 0.16 -13.61 -4.48
CA ASP A 21 0.74 -14.18 -5.70
C ASP A 21 -0.06 -13.72 -6.94
N GLY A 22 0.34 -14.18 -8.12
CA GLY A 22 -0.33 -13.89 -9.39
C GLY A 22 -1.51 -14.81 -9.71
N LEU A 23 -1.96 -15.61 -8.74
CA LEU A 23 -3.06 -16.57 -8.87
C LEU A 23 -4.24 -16.16 -7.97
N ASP A 24 -4.44 -14.85 -7.77
CA ASP A 24 -5.50 -14.24 -6.97
C ASP A 24 -5.56 -14.71 -5.51
N HIS A 25 -4.43 -15.14 -4.94
CA HIS A 25 -4.35 -15.45 -3.51
C HIS A 25 -4.52 -14.16 -2.69
N PRO A 26 -5.61 -14.01 -1.91
CA PRO A 26 -5.91 -12.77 -1.23
C PRO A 26 -4.90 -12.48 -0.11
N GLY A 27 -4.34 -11.28 -0.12
CA GLY A 27 -3.66 -10.68 1.01
C GLY A 27 -4.60 -9.77 1.80
N LEU A 28 -4.04 -9.03 2.77
CA LEU A 28 -4.80 -8.09 3.61
C LEU A 28 -5.57 -7.07 2.75
N GLY A 29 -4.94 -6.54 1.71
CA GLY A 29 -5.58 -5.54 0.85
C GLY A 29 -6.72 -6.09 0.00
N ALA A 30 -6.63 -7.35 -0.47
CA ALA A 30 -7.72 -7.98 -1.19
C ALA A 30 -8.93 -8.25 -0.28
N HIS A 31 -8.69 -8.70 0.96
CA HIS A 31 -9.76 -8.83 1.95
C HIS A 31 -10.42 -7.49 2.25
N LEU A 32 -9.63 -6.42 2.41
CA LEU A 32 -10.16 -5.08 2.60
C LEU A 32 -11.01 -4.61 1.42
N HIS A 33 -10.48 -4.71 0.20
CA HIS A 33 -11.19 -4.35 -1.02
C HIS A 33 -12.54 -5.07 -1.14
N ARG A 34 -12.58 -6.39 -0.89
CA ARG A 34 -13.82 -7.18 -0.89
C ARG A 34 -14.78 -6.78 0.21
N SER A 35 -14.28 -6.46 1.41
CA SER A 35 -15.12 -6.00 2.53
C SER A 35 -15.77 -4.63 2.29
N LEU A 36 -15.20 -3.85 1.36
CA LEU A 36 -15.72 -2.57 0.89
C LEU A 36 -16.56 -2.73 -0.38
N GLU A 37 -17.03 -3.95 -0.68
CA GLU A 37 -17.81 -4.25 -1.89
C GLU A 37 -17.11 -3.81 -3.18
N GLU A 38 -15.77 -3.81 -3.17
CA GLU A 38 -14.93 -3.41 -4.31
C GLU A 38 -15.12 -1.95 -4.78
N SER A 39 -15.76 -1.13 -3.94
CA SER A 39 -16.07 0.28 -4.25
C SER A 39 -14.87 1.22 -4.11
N ILE A 40 -13.94 0.89 -3.20
CA ILE A 40 -12.76 1.72 -2.91
C ILE A 40 -11.49 0.99 -3.36
N PRO A 41 -10.69 1.58 -4.27
CA PRO A 41 -9.41 1.02 -4.66
C PRO A 41 -8.44 0.87 -3.48
N VAL A 42 -7.69 -0.23 -3.47
CA VAL A 42 -6.67 -0.51 -2.45
C VAL A 42 -5.30 -0.66 -3.10
N ILE A 43 -4.32 0.08 -2.60
CA ILE A 43 -2.91 -0.03 -2.99
C ILE A 43 -2.11 -0.61 -1.82
N GLY A 44 -1.44 -1.72 -2.07
CA GLY A 44 -0.53 -2.35 -1.13
C GLY A 44 0.90 -1.89 -1.38
N VAL A 45 1.60 -1.47 -0.32
CA VAL A 45 2.99 -1.05 -0.34
C VAL A 45 3.78 -1.89 0.66
N ALA A 46 4.53 -2.87 0.19
CA ALA A 46 5.33 -3.74 1.06
C ALA A 46 6.83 -3.39 1.05
N LYS A 47 7.45 -3.44 2.23
CA LYS A 47 8.90 -3.20 2.42
C LYS A 47 9.78 -4.39 2.00
N ASN A 48 9.22 -5.60 2.07
CA ASN A 48 9.92 -6.84 1.82
C ASN A 48 9.20 -7.66 0.73
N PRO A 49 9.95 -8.41 -0.09
CA PRO A 49 9.35 -9.31 -1.05
C PRO A 49 8.56 -10.43 -0.33
N PHE A 50 7.48 -10.86 -0.93
CA PHE A 50 6.74 -12.06 -0.53
C PHE A 50 6.96 -13.13 -1.60
N LYS A 51 7.60 -14.24 -1.21
CA LYS A 51 8.10 -15.27 -2.13
C LYS A 51 8.95 -14.62 -3.25
N ARG A 52 8.69 -14.95 -4.52
CA ARG A 52 9.37 -14.37 -5.68
C ARG A 52 8.85 -12.98 -6.09
N SER A 53 7.77 -12.48 -5.47
CA SER A 53 7.16 -11.17 -5.75
C SER A 53 6.88 -10.84 -7.23
N GLU A 54 6.78 -11.85 -8.12
CA GLU A 54 6.54 -11.65 -9.56
C GLU A 54 5.22 -10.93 -9.86
N HIS A 55 4.26 -11.01 -8.93
CA HIS A 55 2.96 -10.35 -8.98
C HIS A 55 2.97 -8.88 -8.56
N ALA A 56 4.09 -8.40 -8.00
CA ALA A 56 4.22 -7.04 -7.49
C ALA A 56 5.16 -6.22 -8.35
N THR A 57 4.85 -4.94 -8.54
CA THR A 57 5.74 -4.03 -9.25
C THR A 57 6.75 -3.42 -8.28
N ALA A 58 8.04 -3.58 -8.59
CA ALA A 58 9.12 -2.98 -7.81
C ALA A 58 9.22 -1.48 -8.07
N LEU A 59 9.27 -0.68 -7.00
CA LEU A 59 9.40 0.78 -7.04
C LEU A 59 10.55 1.24 -6.16
N THR A 60 11.53 1.92 -6.73
CA THR A 60 12.60 2.60 -5.98
C THR A 60 12.27 4.08 -5.79
N ARG A 61 12.55 4.62 -4.60
CA ARG A 61 12.31 6.03 -4.22
C ARG A 61 13.40 6.51 -3.26
N GLY A 62 13.60 7.83 -3.20
CA GLY A 62 14.48 8.48 -2.22
C GLY A 62 15.94 8.01 -2.27
N GLY A 63 16.45 7.71 -3.47
CA GLY A 63 17.83 7.23 -3.69
C GLY A 63 18.11 5.80 -3.16
N SER A 64 17.12 5.09 -2.63
CA SER A 64 17.33 3.74 -2.13
C SER A 64 17.39 2.70 -3.24
N THR A 65 18.36 1.78 -3.16
CA THR A 65 18.45 0.59 -4.02
C THR A 65 17.51 -0.54 -3.59
N ARG A 66 16.89 -0.44 -2.40
CA ARG A 66 15.93 -1.44 -1.90
C ARG A 66 14.51 -1.04 -2.34
N PRO A 67 13.87 -1.77 -3.26
CA PRO A 67 12.55 -1.40 -3.76
C PRO A 67 11.45 -1.59 -2.70
N LEU A 68 10.35 -0.87 -2.89
CA LEU A 68 9.03 -1.23 -2.39
C LEU A 68 8.35 -2.15 -3.40
N TYR A 69 7.45 -3.00 -2.92
CA TYR A 69 6.68 -3.91 -3.76
C TYR A 69 5.23 -3.45 -3.76
N ILE A 70 4.75 -3.04 -4.93
CA ILE A 70 3.43 -2.44 -5.11
C ILE A 70 2.48 -3.47 -5.68
N THR A 71 1.31 -3.61 -5.05
CA THR A 71 0.17 -4.38 -5.55
C THR A 71 -1.09 -3.53 -5.47
N ALA A 72 -2.11 -3.85 -6.25
CA ALA A 72 -3.32 -3.05 -6.31
C ALA A 72 -4.59 -3.88 -6.58
N ALA A 73 -5.73 -3.38 -6.13
CA ALA A 73 -7.07 -3.80 -6.52
C ALA A 73 -7.93 -2.55 -6.76
N GLY A 74 -8.82 -2.59 -7.75
CA GLY A 74 -9.69 -1.45 -8.12
C GLY A 74 -8.98 -0.29 -8.83
N VAL A 75 -7.67 -0.39 -9.12
CA VAL A 75 -6.89 0.62 -9.84
C VAL A 75 -5.78 -0.03 -10.69
N PRO A 76 -5.47 0.51 -11.89
CA PRO A 76 -4.35 0.01 -12.69
C PRO A 76 -3.02 0.08 -11.92
N ILE A 77 -2.22 -0.99 -11.99
CA ILE A 77 -0.94 -1.06 -11.27
C ILE A 77 0.02 0.09 -11.65
N ALA A 78 0.02 0.52 -12.92
CA ALA A 78 0.81 1.66 -13.37
C ALA A 78 0.41 2.97 -12.65
N GLN A 79 -0.89 3.20 -12.47
CA GLN A 79 -1.39 4.36 -11.73
C GLN A 79 -1.07 4.25 -10.24
N ALA A 80 -1.19 3.06 -9.65
CA ALA A 80 -0.81 2.84 -8.26
C ALA A 80 0.67 3.15 -8.03
N VAL A 81 1.56 2.64 -8.88
CA VAL A 81 3.00 2.92 -8.82
C VAL A 81 3.29 4.41 -8.96
N HIS A 82 2.64 5.09 -9.93
CA HIS A 82 2.78 6.53 -10.10
C HIS A 82 2.35 7.30 -8.85
N ASN A 83 1.20 6.95 -8.26
CA ASN A 83 0.69 7.59 -7.04
C ASN A 83 1.66 7.41 -5.87
N ILE A 84 2.18 6.19 -5.65
CA ILE A 84 3.16 5.93 -4.58
C ILE A 84 4.50 6.63 -4.85
N ALA A 85 4.94 6.70 -6.11
CA ALA A 85 6.14 7.42 -6.52
C ALA A 85 6.07 8.90 -6.14
N ALA A 86 4.93 9.54 -6.41
CA ALA A 86 4.66 10.94 -6.15
C ALA A 86 4.43 11.29 -4.66
N MET A 87 4.25 10.29 -3.78
CA MET A 87 4.02 10.56 -2.37
C MET A 87 5.21 11.28 -1.71
N HIS A 88 4.91 12.17 -0.77
CA HIS A 88 5.90 12.94 -0.04
C HIS A 88 6.82 12.06 0.82
N GLY A 89 8.07 12.53 0.98
CA GLY A 89 9.07 11.97 1.87
C GLY A 89 10.40 11.73 1.17
N PRO A 90 11.54 12.04 1.82
CA PRO A 90 12.86 11.95 1.19
C PRO A 90 13.38 10.50 1.08
N HIS A 91 12.73 9.54 1.74
CA HIS A 91 13.17 8.16 1.84
C HIS A 91 12.33 7.20 0.99
N ARG A 92 12.76 5.93 0.90
CA ARG A 92 12.05 4.89 0.14
C ARG A 92 10.61 4.71 0.55
N PHE A 93 10.28 4.81 1.85
CA PHE A 93 8.93 4.62 2.36
C PHE A 93 8.23 5.98 2.48
N PRO A 94 7.00 6.15 1.96
CA PRO A 94 6.25 7.40 2.07
C PRO A 94 6.12 7.87 3.51
N SER A 95 6.27 9.18 3.76
CA SER A 95 6.21 9.74 5.13
C SER A 95 4.87 9.48 5.81
N ILE A 96 3.78 9.46 5.05
CA ILE A 96 2.45 9.14 5.58
C ILE A 96 2.36 7.70 6.10
N LEU A 97 2.92 6.72 5.38
CA LEU A 97 2.93 5.33 5.83
C LEU A 97 3.88 5.11 7.01
N GLN A 98 5.00 5.84 7.05
CA GLN A 98 5.87 5.85 8.23
C GLN A 98 5.13 6.38 9.47
N ARG A 99 4.32 7.43 9.31
CA ARG A 99 3.50 7.98 10.39
C ARG A 99 2.47 6.97 10.90
N VAL A 100 1.81 6.25 10.00
CA VAL A 100 0.84 5.20 10.36
C VAL A 100 1.53 4.07 11.14
N ASP A 101 2.68 3.56 10.68
CA ASP A 101 3.44 2.48 11.35
C ASP A 101 3.83 2.87 12.80
N ARG A 102 4.24 4.13 13.03
CA ARG A 102 4.51 4.65 14.38
C ARG A 102 3.25 4.74 15.24
N LEU A 103 2.18 5.33 14.71
CA LEU A 103 0.91 5.47 15.42
C LEU A 103 0.33 4.11 15.82
N SER A 104 0.41 3.11 14.94
CA SER A 104 -0.04 1.74 15.23
C SER A 104 0.76 1.03 16.32
N ARG A 105 1.97 1.50 16.64
CA ARG A 105 2.81 1.01 17.74
C ARG A 105 2.60 1.79 19.05
N GLY A 106 1.72 2.79 19.06
CA GLY A 106 1.50 3.67 20.21
C GLY A 106 2.57 4.75 20.38
N GLU A 107 3.43 4.95 19.38
CA GLU A 107 4.41 6.04 19.39
C GLU A 107 3.70 7.35 19.03
N GLN A 108 3.68 8.30 19.97
CA GLN A 108 3.16 9.64 19.71
C GLN A 108 4.06 10.34 18.68
N PRO A 109 3.50 10.93 17.60
CA PRO A 109 4.29 11.69 16.67
C PRO A 109 4.83 12.94 17.37
N ILE A 110 6.15 13.09 17.39
CA ILE A 110 6.85 14.34 17.75
C ILE A 110 6.36 15.51 16.90
#